data_AF-A0A6N8GL09-F1
#
_entry.id   AF-A0A6N8GL09-F1
#
_cell.length_a   1.000
_cell.length_b   1.000
_cell.length_c   1.000
_cell.angle_alpha   90.00
_cell.angle_beta   90.00
_cell.angle_gamma   90.00
#
_symmetry.space_group_name_H-M   'P 1'
#
loop_
_entity.id
_entity.type
_entity.pdbx_description
1 polymer ?
#
loop_
_entity_poly.entity_id
_entity_poly.type
_entity_poly.pdbx_seq_one_letter_code
_entity_poly.pdbx_strand_id
1 'polypeptide(L)'
;MSTGALHPRPDRGTSPTPGSAGAARRPARSRSSTVRPLLAGAICSEVAASLALKAALEHPGWYLLVVTGYGAAFVLLAAVLRRGLPVGVAYGIWAATGVTLTALLAALVFGEALSPLVLAGIVLVVAGVLCVEVGAHRAARDGGA
;
A
#
# COMPACT_ATOMS: atom_id res chain seq x y z
N MET A 1 -74.20 0.12 -38.28
CA MET A 1 -74.47 1.53 -37.89
C MET A 1 -73.22 2.05 -37.20
N SER A 2 -72.65 3.10 -37.78
CA SER A 2 -71.38 3.71 -37.42
C SER A 2 -71.59 4.76 -36.32
N THR A 3 -70.77 4.75 -35.27
CA THR A 3 -70.62 5.90 -34.38
C THR A 3 -69.19 5.92 -33.86
N GLY A 4 -68.38 6.80 -34.45
CA GLY A 4 -67.07 7.15 -33.92
C GLY A 4 -67.20 8.13 -32.76
N ALA A 5 -66.17 8.18 -31.92
CA ALA A 5 -65.61 9.42 -31.36
C ALA A 5 -64.45 9.08 -30.41
N LEU A 6 -63.25 9.22 -30.97
CA LEU A 6 -62.00 9.67 -30.37
C LEU A 6 -62.04 9.99 -28.85
N HIS A 7 -61.46 9.11 -28.04
CA HIS A 7 -61.16 9.40 -26.64
C HIS A 7 -59.92 10.31 -26.55
N PRO A 8 -60.01 11.53 -25.98
CA PRO A 8 -58.85 12.40 -25.78
C PRO A 8 -57.94 11.84 -24.67
N ARG A 9 -56.62 11.78 -24.92
CA ARG A 9 -55.61 11.49 -23.89
C ARG A 9 -55.27 12.80 -23.17
N PRO A 10 -55.50 12.93 -21.86
CA PRO A 10 -54.95 14.05 -21.11
C PRO A 10 -53.46 13.87 -20.80
N ASP A 11 -52.76 14.99 -20.88
CA ASP A 11 -51.32 15.19 -20.87
C ASP A 11 -50.55 14.60 -19.69
N ARG A 12 -49.29 14.30 -19.98
CA ARG A 12 -48.24 14.00 -18.99
C ARG A 12 -48.11 15.18 -18.02
N GLY A 13 -48.61 14.99 -16.81
CA GLY A 13 -48.23 15.80 -15.65
C GLY A 13 -46.74 15.63 -15.38
N THR A 14 -46.02 16.73 -15.55
CA THR A 14 -44.63 16.94 -15.18
C THR A 14 -44.46 16.89 -13.65
N SER A 15 -43.56 16.06 -13.15
CA SER A 15 -43.08 16.12 -11.76
C SER A 15 -42.23 17.38 -11.54
N PRO A 16 -42.31 18.05 -10.37
CA PRO A 16 -41.38 17.72 -9.29
C PRO A 16 -41.90 17.97 -7.86
N THR A 17 -41.61 17.07 -6.92
CA THR A 17 -41.63 17.40 -5.48
C THR A 17 -40.19 17.51 -4.96
N PRO A 18 -39.69 18.73 -4.69
CA PRO A 18 -38.43 18.93 -3.98
C PRO A 18 -38.69 18.80 -2.48
N GLY A 19 -38.28 17.69 -1.86
CA GLY A 19 -38.57 17.50 -0.43
C GLY A 19 -38.32 16.11 0.13
N SER A 20 -37.11 15.58 0.00
CA SER A 20 -36.55 14.66 1.01
C SER A 20 -35.16 15.19 1.37
N ALA A 21 -35.11 16.15 2.30
CA ALA A 21 -34.88 15.82 3.70
C ALA A 21 -33.60 14.98 3.89
N GLY A 22 -32.48 15.68 4.08
CA GLY A 22 -31.59 15.37 5.20
C GLY A 22 -30.95 13.99 5.26
N ALA A 23 -30.59 13.37 4.13
CA ALA A 23 -29.60 12.31 4.16
C ALA A 23 -28.22 12.96 4.38
N ALA A 24 -27.91 13.25 5.65
CA ALA A 24 -26.57 13.56 6.12
C ALA A 24 -25.63 12.47 5.57
N ARG A 25 -24.97 12.79 4.47
CA ARG A 25 -24.02 11.93 3.78
C ARG A 25 -22.85 11.80 4.74
N ARG A 26 -22.91 10.76 5.59
CA ARG A 26 -21.83 10.41 6.53
C ARG A 26 -20.52 10.53 5.76
N PRO A 27 -19.52 11.31 6.22
CA PRO A 27 -18.22 11.26 5.60
C PRO A 27 -17.76 9.81 5.71
N ALA A 28 -17.62 9.16 4.55
CA ALA A 28 -17.08 7.83 4.45
C ALA A 28 -15.67 7.90 5.03
N ARG A 29 -15.51 7.52 6.31
CA ARG A 29 -14.20 7.46 6.96
C ARG A 29 -13.34 6.55 6.10
N SER A 30 -12.29 7.16 5.54
CA SER A 30 -11.25 6.53 4.74
C SER A 30 -10.80 5.22 5.41
N ARG A 31 -11.18 4.09 4.81
CA ARG A 31 -10.67 2.75 5.16
C ARG A 31 -9.20 2.55 4.77
N SER A 32 -8.55 3.57 4.19
CA SER A 32 -7.21 3.51 3.58
C SER A 32 -6.07 3.99 4.48
N SER A 33 -6.35 4.62 5.63
CA SER A 33 -5.30 5.27 6.45
C SER A 33 -4.46 4.31 7.33
N THR A 34 -4.89 3.07 7.55
CA THR A 34 -4.24 2.17 8.53
C THR A 34 -3.17 1.26 7.92
N VAL A 35 -3.18 0.98 6.61
CA VAL A 35 -2.22 0.02 6.02
C VAL A 35 -0.84 0.63 5.84
N ARG A 36 -0.76 1.89 5.41
CA ARG A 36 0.50 2.62 5.22
C ARG A 36 1.36 2.70 6.49
N PRO A 37 0.83 3.06 7.67
CA PRO A 37 1.65 3.11 8.89
C PRO A 37 2.13 1.72 9.33
N LEU A 38 1.37 0.64 9.08
CA LEU A 38 1.82 -0.72 9.37
C LEU A 38 3.00 -1.12 8.48
N LEU A 39 2.94 -0.79 7.20
CA LEU A 39 4.03 -1.05 6.25
C LEU A 39 5.28 -0.22 6.60
N ALA A 40 5.09 1.06 6.92
CA ALA A 40 6.19 1.92 7.38
C ALA A 40 6.83 1.35 8.66
N GLY A 41 6.02 0.92 9.64
CA GLY A 41 6.52 0.28 10.85
C GLY A 41 7.29 -1.02 10.58
N ALA A 42 6.83 -1.84 9.61
CA ALA A 42 7.53 -3.05 9.21
C ALA A 42 8.93 -2.73 8.65
N ILE A 43 9.01 -1.75 7.75
CA ILE A 43 10.26 -1.28 7.14
C ILE A 43 11.20 -0.71 8.21
N CYS A 44 10.72 0.17 9.10
CA CYS A 44 11.55 0.75 10.15
C CYS A 44 12.11 -0.33 11.09
N SER A 45 11.30 -1.33 11.46
CA SER A 45 11.72 -2.43 12.32
C SER A 45 12.78 -3.31 11.66
N GLU A 46 12.61 -3.61 10.38
CA GLU A 46 13.57 -4.38 9.58
C GLU A 46 14.90 -3.63 9.39
N VAL A 47 14.84 -2.34 9.05
CA VAL A 47 16.03 -1.51 8.85
C VAL A 47 16.80 -1.38 10.16
N ALA A 48 16.11 -1.13 11.28
CA ALA A 48 16.74 -1.12 12.60
C ALA A 48 17.39 -2.46 12.95
N ALA A 49 16.71 -3.59 12.68
CA ALA A 49 17.27 -4.93 12.89
C ALA A 49 18.50 -5.19 12.02
N SER A 50 18.48 -4.74 10.76
CA SER A 50 19.59 -4.91 9.81
C SER A 50 20.84 -4.13 10.24
N LEU A 51 20.66 -2.88 10.68
CA LEU A 51 21.77 -2.08 11.23
C LEU A 51 22.27 -2.64 12.56
N ALA A 52 21.36 -3.09 13.43
CA ALA A 52 21.72 -3.76 14.67
C ALA A 52 22.49 -5.07 14.42
N LEU A 53 22.18 -5.80 13.35
CA LEU A 53 22.89 -7.02 12.98
C LEU A 53 24.34 -6.72 12.62
N LYS A 54 24.59 -5.65 11.87
CA LYS A 54 25.96 -5.18 11.60
C LYS A 54 26.69 -4.84 12.91
N ALA A 55 26.05 -4.11 13.81
CA ALA A 55 26.62 -3.75 15.11
C ALA A 55 26.82 -4.97 16.04
N ALA A 56 25.97 -6.00 15.92
CA ALA A 56 26.03 -7.22 16.72
C ALA A 56 27.29 -8.05 16.48
N LEU A 57 27.92 -7.91 15.31
CA LEU A 57 29.18 -8.58 14.98
C LEU A 57 30.32 -8.15 15.92
N GLU A 58 30.30 -6.90 16.39
CA GLU A 58 31.29 -6.36 17.33
C GLU A 58 30.77 -6.39 18.77
N HIS A 59 29.47 -6.15 18.95
CA HIS A 59 28.83 -6.07 20.26
C HIS A 59 27.62 -7.01 20.33
N PRO A 60 27.80 -8.26 20.82
CA PRO A 60 26.75 -9.29 20.80
C PRO A 60 25.42 -8.92 21.48
N GLY A 61 25.41 -7.89 22.36
CA GLY A 61 24.18 -7.38 22.97
C GLY A 61 23.11 -6.90 21.97
N TRP A 62 23.51 -6.47 20.77
CA TRP A 62 22.58 -6.04 19.73
C TRP A 62 21.75 -7.18 19.13
N TYR A 63 22.15 -8.45 19.29
CA TYR A 63 21.37 -9.58 18.78
C TYR A 63 19.93 -9.63 19.34
N LEU A 64 19.70 -9.10 20.55
CA LEU A 64 18.35 -8.97 21.09
C LEU A 64 17.48 -8.06 20.21
N LEU A 65 18.03 -6.92 19.76
CA LEU A 65 17.34 -6.00 18.87
C LEU A 65 17.15 -6.60 17.48
N VAL A 66 18.11 -7.38 16.98
CA VAL A 66 17.99 -8.08 15.69
C VAL A 66 16.78 -9.01 15.69
N VAL A 67 16.70 -9.91 16.68
CA VAL A 67 15.63 -10.92 16.74
C VAL A 67 14.27 -10.25 16.95
N THR A 68 14.18 -9.29 17.87
CA THR A 68 12.92 -8.60 18.16
C THR A 68 12.48 -7.70 16.99
N GLY A 69 13.41 -7.01 16.33
CA GLY A 69 13.14 -6.13 15.20
C GLY A 69 12.68 -6.89 13.95
N TYR A 70 13.35 -7.98 13.56
CA TYR A 70 12.88 -8.81 12.45
C TYR A 70 11.53 -9.48 12.78
N GLY A 71 11.35 -9.96 14.01
CA GLY A 71 10.07 -10.51 14.47
C GLY A 71 8.94 -9.48 14.34
N ALA A 72 9.15 -8.24 14.80
CA ALA A 72 8.20 -7.15 14.67
C ALA A 72 7.92 -6.81 13.20
N ALA A 73 8.95 -6.76 12.34
CA ALA A 73 8.80 -6.50 10.92
C ALA A 73 7.87 -7.52 10.24
N PHE A 74 8.08 -8.81 10.48
CA PHE A 74 7.23 -9.87 9.92
C PHE A 74 5.81 -9.84 10.48
N VAL A 75 5.61 -9.54 11.77
CA VAL A 75 4.27 -9.41 12.36
C VAL A 75 3.51 -8.26 11.72
N LEU A 76 4.16 -7.10 11.53
CA LEU A 76 3.56 -5.93 10.90
C LEU A 76 3.27 -6.18 9.41
N LEU A 77 4.18 -6.82 8.69
CA LEU A 77 3.95 -7.22 7.30
C LEU A 77 2.78 -8.20 7.18
N ALA A 78 2.71 -9.21 8.06
CA ALA A 78 1.57 -10.12 8.12
C ALA A 78 0.26 -9.40 8.43
N ALA A 79 0.28 -8.31 9.21
CA ALA A 79 -0.88 -7.46 9.44
C ALA A 79 -1.28 -6.68 8.17
N VAL A 80 -0.30 -6.18 7.38
CA VAL A 80 -0.55 -5.53 6.08
C VAL A 80 -1.24 -6.48 5.11
N LEU A 81 -0.74 -7.72 4.99
CA LEU A 81 -1.33 -8.74 4.11
C LEU A 81 -2.76 -9.10 4.54
N ARG A 82 -3.00 -9.25 5.84
CA ARG A 82 -4.35 -9.50 6.39
C ARG A 82 -5.35 -8.39 6.10
N ARG A 83 -4.89 -7.18 5.79
CA ARG A 83 -5.74 -6.04 5.42
C ARG A 83 -6.06 -6.01 3.92
N GLY A 84 -5.63 -7.01 3.16
CA GLY A 84 -6.00 -7.19 1.75
C GLY A 84 -5.04 -6.53 0.76
N LEU A 85 -3.85 -6.11 1.20
CA LEU A 85 -2.83 -5.64 0.26
C LEU A 85 -2.27 -6.85 -0.52
N PRO A 86 -2.22 -6.83 -1.86
CA PRO A 86 -1.68 -7.94 -2.63
C PRO A 86 -0.24 -8.27 -2.19
N VAL A 87 0.07 -9.56 -2.07
CA VAL A 87 1.38 -10.03 -1.59
C VAL A 87 2.52 -9.42 -2.41
N GLY A 88 2.42 -9.40 -3.74
CA GLY A 88 3.46 -8.84 -4.61
C GLY A 88 3.70 -7.34 -4.38
N VAL A 89 2.64 -6.55 -4.15
CA VAL A 89 2.70 -5.11 -3.84
C VAL A 89 3.36 -4.90 -2.48
N ALA A 90 2.87 -5.60 -1.44
CA ALA A 90 3.37 -5.49 -0.08
C ALA A 90 4.86 -5.86 0.02
N TYR A 91 5.23 -7.03 -0.50
CA TYR A 91 6.62 -7.50 -0.50
C TYR A 91 7.51 -6.65 -1.40
N GLY A 92 7.00 -6.16 -2.53
CA GLY A 92 7.73 -5.26 -3.41
C GLY A 92 8.15 -3.97 -2.70
N ILE A 93 7.17 -3.22 -2.16
CA ILE A 93 7.46 -1.97 -1.44
C ILE A 93 8.36 -2.23 -0.24
N TRP A 94 8.05 -3.27 0.55
CA TRP A 94 8.83 -3.64 1.72
C TRP A 94 10.30 -3.91 1.37
N ALA A 95 10.56 -4.78 0.41
CA ALA A 95 11.92 -5.15 0.01
C ALA A 95 12.69 -3.99 -0.63
N ALA A 96 12.09 -3.23 -1.57
CA ALA A 96 12.80 -2.12 -2.20
C ALA A 96 13.13 -1.01 -1.20
N THR A 97 12.19 -0.67 -0.31
CA THR A 97 12.42 0.37 0.69
C THR A 97 13.40 -0.10 1.76
N GLY A 98 13.25 -1.34 2.25
CA GLY A 98 14.14 -1.95 3.24
C GLY A 98 15.59 -2.01 2.76
N VAL A 99 15.84 -2.53 1.55
CA VAL A 99 17.19 -2.59 0.96
C VAL A 99 17.77 -1.18 0.76
N THR A 100 16.99 -0.26 0.19
CA THR A 100 17.46 1.11 -0.09
C THR A 100 17.83 1.84 1.21
N LEU A 101 16.95 1.84 2.21
CA LEU A 101 17.20 2.51 3.48
C LEU A 101 18.34 1.84 4.25
N THR A 102 18.41 0.52 4.26
CA THR A 102 19.50 -0.20 4.93
C THR A 102 20.84 0.15 4.32
N ALA A 103 20.95 0.16 2.98
CA ALA A 103 22.20 0.53 2.30
C ALA A 103 22.60 1.99 2.60
N LEU A 104 21.66 2.93 2.51
CA LEU A 104 21.94 4.35 2.77
C LEU A 104 22.32 4.61 4.24
N LEU A 105 21.61 3.99 5.18
CA LEU A 105 21.91 4.16 6.61
C LEU A 105 23.17 3.41 7.02
N ALA A 106 23.46 2.25 6.42
CA ALA A 106 24.72 1.56 6.67
C ALA A 106 25.91 2.40 6.20
N ALA A 107 25.79 3.04 5.04
CA ALA A 107 26.79 3.99 4.56
C ALA A 107 26.96 5.19 5.50
N LEU A 108 25.86 5.74 6.02
CA LEU A 108 25.90 6.89 6.91
C LEU A 108 26.45 6.55 8.31
N VAL A 109 26.05 5.41 8.88
CA VAL A 109 26.35 5.03 10.27
C VAL A 109 27.68 4.31 10.37
N PHE A 110 27.99 3.43 9.42
CA PHE A 110 29.21 2.61 9.43
C PHE A 110 30.28 3.09 8.44
N GLY A 111 30.03 4.16 7.68
CA GLY A 111 30.98 4.69 6.71
C GLY A 111 31.21 3.79 5.50
N GLU A 112 30.28 2.88 5.20
CA GLU A 112 30.40 1.98 4.05
C GLU A 112 30.35 2.75 2.73
N ALA A 113 31.28 2.44 1.83
CA ALA A 113 31.34 3.09 0.52
C ALA A 113 30.19 2.60 -0.38
N LEU A 114 29.29 3.52 -0.75
CA LEU A 114 28.28 3.26 -1.77
C LEU A 114 28.91 3.40 -3.16
N SER A 115 29.27 2.27 -3.75
CA SER A 115 29.78 2.27 -5.11
C SER A 115 28.69 2.70 -6.12
N PRO A 116 29.06 3.31 -7.26
CA PRO A 116 28.11 3.61 -8.32
C PRO A 116 27.32 2.40 -8.80
N LEU A 117 27.93 1.20 -8.75
CA LEU A 117 27.27 -0.06 -9.10
C LEU A 117 26.18 -0.44 -8.09
N VAL A 118 26.43 -0.26 -6.78
CA VAL A 118 25.41 -0.49 -5.74
C VAL A 118 24.22 0.45 -5.96
N LEU A 119 24.48 1.73 -6.24
CA LEU A 119 23.43 2.70 -6.51
C LEU A 119 22.61 2.34 -7.75
N ALA A 120 23.27 1.90 -8.84
CA ALA A 120 22.59 1.40 -10.03
C ALA A 120 21.71 0.17 -9.73
N GLY A 121 22.20 -0.75 -8.90
CA GLY A 121 21.43 -1.90 -8.43
C GLY A 121 20.17 -1.50 -7.65
N ILE A 122 20.29 -0.52 -6.74
CA ILE A 122 19.15 0.02 -5.99
C ILE A 122 18.11 0.60 -6.95
N VAL A 123 18.52 1.39 -7.95
CA VAL A 123 17.61 1.94 -8.96
C VAL A 123 16.89 0.83 -9.71
N LEU A 124 17.59 -0.24 -10.08
CA LEU A 124 17.00 -1.39 -10.77
C LEU A 124 15.98 -2.14 -9.91
N VAL A 125 16.27 -2.33 -8.61
CA VAL A 125 15.34 -2.95 -7.65
C VAL A 125 14.06 -2.12 -7.54
N VAL A 126 14.18 -0.79 -7.38
CA VAL A 126 13.03 0.12 -7.32
C VAL A 126 12.22 0.05 -8.62
N ALA A 127 12.88 0.06 -9.78
CA ALA A 127 12.20 -0.06 -11.08
C ALA A 127 11.46 -1.40 -11.22
N GLY A 128 12.07 -2.51 -10.80
CA GLY A 128 11.44 -3.83 -10.81
C GLY A 128 10.17 -3.87 -9.96
N VAL A 129 10.20 -3.26 -8.77
CA VAL A 129 9.02 -3.16 -7.89
C VAL A 129 7.91 -2.32 -8.50
N LEU A 130 8.24 -1.17 -9.12
CA LEU A 130 7.26 -0.36 -9.84
C LEU A 130 6.59 -1.14 -10.99
N CYS A 131 7.33 -1.99 -11.70
CA CYS A 131 6.75 -2.87 -12.72
C CYS A 131 5.75 -3.87 -12.11
N VAL A 132 6.07 -4.49 -10.97
CA VAL A 132 5.18 -5.42 -10.26
C VAL A 132 3.90 -4.70 -9.79
N GLU A 133 4.04 -3.51 -9.21
CA GLU A 133 2.91 -2.68 -8.76
C GLU A 133 1.96 -2.36 -9.91
N VAL A 134 2.51 -1.84 -11.01
CA VAL A 134 1.72 -1.47 -12.20
C VAL A 134 1.06 -2.69 -12.83
N GLY A 135 1.79 -3.81 -12.92
CA GLY A 135 1.25 -5.08 -13.42
C GLY A 135 0.08 -5.58 -12.57
N ALA A 136 0.21 -5.56 -11.25
CA ALA A 136 -0.85 -5.96 -10.32
C ALA A 136 -2.10 -5.07 -10.46
N HIS A 137 -1.93 -3.76 -10.66
CA HIS A 137 -3.04 -2.83 -10.89
C HIS A 137 -3.74 -3.03 -12.24
N ARG A 138 -3.01 -3.42 -13.29
CA ARG A 138 -3.59 -3.73 -14.61
C ARG A 138 -4.40 -5.02 -14.57
N ALA A 139 -3.82 -6.09 -14.04
CA ALA A 139 -4.52 -7.39 -13.91
C ALA A 139 -5.84 -7.28 -13.13
N ALA A 140 -5.88 -6.45 -12.10
CA ALA A 140 -7.09 -6.20 -11.32
C ALA A 140 -8.18 -5.42 -12.08
N ARG A 141 -7.83 -4.63 -13.11
CA ARG A 141 -8.78 -3.89 -13.95
C ARG A 141 -9.35 -4.74 -15.08
N ASP A 142 -8.53 -5.63 -15.64
CA ASP A 142 -8.89 -6.40 -16.83
C ASP A 142 -9.69 -7.68 -16.50
N GLY A 143 -9.62 -8.18 -15.27
CA GLY A 143 -10.41 -9.34 -14.79
C GLY A 143 -11.83 -9.02 -14.32
N GLY A 144 -12.32 -7.79 -14.54
CA GLY A 144 -13.64 -7.30 -14.11
C GLY A 144 -14.66 -7.07 -15.25
N ALA A 145 -14.41 -7.63 -16.44
CA ALA A 145 -15.32 -7.58 -17.59
C ALA A 145 -15.94 -8.94 -17.88
#